data_AF-A0A7K3CQA3-F1
#
_entry.id   AF-A0A7K3CQA3-F1
#
_cell.length_a   1.000
_cell.length_b   1.000
_cell.length_c   1.000
_cell.angle_alpha   90.00
_cell.angle_beta   90.00
_cell.angle_gamma   90.00
#
_symmetry.space_group_name_H-M   'P 1'
#
loop_
_entity.id
_entity.type
_entity.pdbx_description
1 polymer ?
#
loop_
_entity_poly.entity_id
_entity_poly.type
_entity_poly.pdbx_seq_one_letter_code
_entity_poly.pdbx_strand_id
1 'polypeptide(L)' 'ADQDPAQWQPPLADARCTYTADWVATKLRGNLAVDKAERQALRQLAAVCGQETVEYEPAPAD' A
#
# COMPACT_ATOMS: atom_id res chain seq x y z
N ALA A 1 15.53 -1.62 0.40
CA ALA A 1 14.23 -1.55 -0.27
C ALA A 1 13.95 -0.08 -0.51
N ASP A 2 13.51 0.24 -1.72
CA ASP A 2 13.07 1.58 -2.09
C ASP A 2 12.05 2.15 -1.09
N GLN A 3 11.97 3.48 -1.08
CA GLN A 3 11.15 4.26 -0.16
C GLN A 3 9.73 3.71 -0.02
N ASP A 4 9.29 3.48 1.22
CA ASP A 4 7.91 3.09 1.53
C ASP A 4 6.93 4.29 1.39
N PRO A 5 5.61 4.08 1.49
CA PRO A 5 4.62 5.16 1.44
C PRO A 5 4.77 6.27 2.49
N ALA A 6 5.56 6.05 3.56
CA ALA A 6 5.88 7.08 4.55
C ALA A 6 7.07 7.95 4.11
N GLN A 7 7.94 7.42 3.24
CA GLN A 7 9.10 8.13 2.71
C GLN A 7 8.84 8.79 1.36
N TRP A 8 7.99 8.20 0.52
CA TRP A 8 7.68 8.72 -0.81
C TRP A 8 6.27 8.38 -1.26
N GLN A 9 5.68 9.27 -2.04
CA GLN A 9 4.38 9.08 -2.69
C GLN A 9 4.39 9.73 -4.07
N PRO A 10 3.55 9.27 -5.00
CA PRO A 10 3.37 9.93 -6.29
C PRO A 10 3.01 11.42 -6.12
N PRO A 11 3.60 12.33 -6.93
CA PRO A 11 3.30 13.76 -6.85
C PRO A 11 1.87 14.08 -7.32
N LEU A 12 1.33 13.27 -8.24
CA LEU A 12 -0.04 13.38 -8.72
C LEU A 12 -1.00 12.78 -7.69
N ALA A 13 -1.95 13.60 -7.21
CA ALA A 13 -2.90 13.19 -6.19
C ALA A 13 -3.74 11.98 -6.61
N ASP A 14 -4.25 11.99 -7.85
CA ASP A 14 -5.10 10.91 -8.39
C ASP A 14 -4.36 9.57 -8.47
N ALA A 15 -3.03 9.58 -8.62
CA ALA A 15 -2.22 8.37 -8.66
C ALA A 15 -1.96 7.75 -7.28
N ARG A 16 -2.18 8.50 -6.19
CA ARG A 16 -1.87 8.02 -4.83
C ARG A 16 -2.80 6.91 -4.38
N CYS A 17 -4.06 6.92 -4.80
CA CYS A 17 -5.02 5.89 -4.41
C CYS A 17 -4.70 4.55 -5.07
N THR A 18 -4.47 4.55 -6.39
CA THR A 18 -4.00 3.37 -7.12
C THR A 18 -2.68 2.85 -6.54
N TYR A 19 -1.70 3.74 -6.32
CA TYR A 19 -0.44 3.36 -5.69
C TYR A 19 -0.62 2.70 -4.32
N THR A 20 -1.51 3.25 -3.48
CA THR A 20 -1.79 2.71 -2.14
C THR A 20 -2.39 1.31 -2.22
N ALA A 21 -3.38 1.11 -3.10
CA ALA A 21 -4.02 -0.18 -3.31
C ALA A 21 -3.02 -1.23 -3.82
N ASP A 22 -2.22 -0.88 -4.82
CA ASP A 22 -1.19 -1.76 -5.41
C ASP A 22 -0.11 -2.12 -4.39
N TRP A 23 0.31 -1.16 -3.57
CA TRP A 23 1.28 -1.40 -2.51
C TRP A 23 0.75 -2.38 -1.48
N VAL A 24 -0.49 -2.18 -1.01
CA VAL A 24 -1.15 -3.09 -0.06
C VAL A 24 -1.32 -4.48 -0.65
N ALA A 25 -1.79 -4.58 -1.90
CA ALA A 25 -1.93 -5.86 -2.61
C ALA A 25 -0.59 -6.60 -2.70
N THR A 26 0.49 -5.88 -3.00
CA THR A 26 1.85 -6.43 -3.09
C THR A 26 2.32 -7.01 -1.74
N LYS A 27 2.13 -6.27 -0.65
CA LYS A 27 2.49 -6.73 0.70
C LYS A 27 1.69 -7.97 1.09
N LEU A 28 0.39 -7.97 0.82
CA LEU A 28 -0.49 -9.09 1.14
C LEU A 28 -0.16 -10.34 0.32
N ARG A 29 0.05 -10.19 -0.99
CA ARG A 29 0.48 -11.29 -1.87
C ARG A 29 1.77 -11.94 -1.39
N GLY A 30 2.76 -11.15 -1.01
CA GLY A 30 4.05 -11.65 -0.53
C GLY A 30 4.09 -12.01 0.96
N ASN A 31 2.98 -11.87 1.69
CA ASN A 31 2.94 -11.96 3.16
C ASN A 31 4.06 -11.13 3.84
N LEU A 32 4.31 -9.92 3.33
CA LEU A 32 5.40 -9.06 3.76
C LEU A 32 4.97 -8.18 4.92
N ALA A 33 5.87 -8.00 5.89
CA ALA A 33 5.65 -7.10 7.01
C ALA A 33 5.57 -5.63 6.57
N VAL A 34 4.81 -4.86 7.34
CA VAL A 34 4.80 -3.40 7.31
C VAL A 34 5.16 -2.86 8.68
N ASP A 35 6.04 -1.86 8.72
CA ASP A 35 6.38 -1.20 9.96
C ASP A 35 5.30 -0.20 10.41
N LYS A 36 5.54 0.47 11.53
CA LYS A 36 4.58 1.40 12.12
C LYS A 36 4.37 2.66 11.27
N ALA A 37 5.45 3.21 10.70
CA ALA A 37 5.39 4.44 9.92
C ALA A 37 4.68 4.18 8.58
N GLU A 38 5.06 3.08 7.92
CA GLU A 38 4.43 2.60 6.69
C GLU A 38 2.92 2.38 6.90
N ARG A 39 2.54 1.67 7.97
CA ARG A 39 1.12 1.43 8.29
C ARG A 39 0.35 2.72 8.55
N GLN A 40 0.97 3.70 9.19
CA GLN A 40 0.33 4.99 9.44
C GLN A 40 0.11 5.75 8.12
N ALA A 41 1.10 5.79 7.24
CA ALA A 41 0.97 6.43 5.93
C ALA A 41 -0.13 5.77 5.08
N LEU A 42 -0.17 4.45 5.03
CA LEU A 42 -1.22 3.69 4.33
C LEU A 42 -2.63 4.01 4.86
N ARG A 43 -2.81 4.14 6.18
CA ARG A 43 -4.09 4.53 6.78
C ARG A 43 -4.52 5.94 6.42
N GLN A 44 -3.58 6.89 6.40
CA GLN A 44 -3.86 8.27 6.01
C GLN A 44 -4.28 8.33 4.55
N LEU A 45 -3.56 7.65 3.66
CA LEU A 45 -3.89 7.54 2.24
C LEU A 45 -5.26 6.91 2.02
N ALA A 46 -5.56 5.79 2.68
CA ALA A 46 -6.85 5.12 2.57
C ALA A 46 -8.03 5.99 3.03
N ALA A 47 -7.83 6.86 4.03
CA ALA A 47 -8.86 7.78 4.51
C ALA A 47 -9.23 8.85 3.47
N VAL A 48 -8.27 9.28 2.64
CA VAL A 48 -8.52 10.24 1.55
C VAL A 48 -9.08 9.57 0.29
N CYS A 49 -8.73 8.30 0.06
CA CYS A 49 -9.15 7.53 -1.11
C CYS A 49 -10.54 6.88 -0.99
N GLY A 50 -11.12 6.83 0.21
CA GLY A 50 -12.48 6.31 0.42
C GLY A 50 -12.58 4.86 0.88
N GLN A 51 -11.56 4.34 1.59
CA GLN A 51 -11.54 2.98 2.17
C GLN A 51 -11.98 1.89 1.18
N GLU A 52 -11.15 1.63 0.18
CA GLU A 52 -11.41 0.61 -0.84
C GLU A 52 -11.08 -0.82 -0.34
N THR A 53 -11.78 -1.82 -0.90
CA THR A 53 -11.42 -3.23 -0.70
C THR A 53 -10.31 -3.59 -1.68
N VAL A 54 -9.19 -4.10 -1.17
CA VAL A 54 -8.05 -4.53 -1.99
C VAL A 54 -8.16 -6.03 -2.26
N GLU A 55 -8.36 -6.40 -3.51
CA GLU A 55 -8.31 -7.79 -3.97
C GLU A 55 -6.86 -8.21 -4.24
N TYR A 56 -6.47 -9.40 -3.80
CA TYR A 56 -5.15 -9.97 -4.06
C TYR A 56 -5.21 -11.50 -4.04
N GLU A 57 -4.33 -12.12 -4.83
CA GLU A 57 -4.07 -13.56 -4.76
C GLU A 57 -2.72 -13.77 -4.07
N PRO A 58 -2.64 -14.59 -2.99
CA PRO A 58 -1.38 -14.95 -2.35
C PRO A 58 -0.37 -15.51 -3.35
N ALA A 59 0.93 -15.28 -3.10
CA ALA A 59 1.97 -15.95 -3.86
C ALA A 59 1.91 -17.47 -3.58
N PRO A 60 2.25 -18.34 -4.56
CA PRO A 60 2.39 -19.77 -4.32
C PRO A 60 3.32 -20.02 -3.13
N ALA A 61 2.95 -20.96 -2.26
CA ALA A 61 3.89 -21.48 -1.29
C ALA A 61 4.92 -22.35 -2.02
N ASP A 62 6.20 -22.06 -1.80
CA ASP A 62 7.32 -22.90 -2.25
C ASP A 62 7.38 -24.23 -1.49
#